data_AF-A0A317I7M0-F1
#
_entry.id   AF-A0A317I7M0-F1
#
_cell.length_a   1.000
_cell.length_b   1.000
_cell.length_c   1.000
_cell.angle_alpha   90.00
_cell.angle_beta   90.00
_cell.angle_gamma   90.00
#
_symmetry.space_group_name_H-M   'P 1'
#
loop_
_entity.id
_entity.type
_entity.pdbx_description
1 polymer ?
#
loop_
_entity_poly.entity_id
_entity_poly.type
_entity_poly.pdbx_seq_one_letter_code
_entity_poly.pdbx_strand_id
1 'polypeptide(L)' 'MNETETLILKVIRDFVAQHGYAPTHAEIGARANVSVHTVAQYIARLEIRGFIEKGPRGHRNIKLLKREQEAA' A
#
# COMPACT_ATOMS: atom_id res chain seq x y z
N MET A 1 -2.24 13.30 5.80
CA MET A 1 -1.55 12.03 5.51
C MET A 1 -0.58 11.81 6.65
N ASN A 2 -0.75 10.72 7.40
CA ASN A 2 0.05 10.39 8.57
C ASN A 2 1.39 9.75 8.17
N GLU A 3 2.35 9.76 9.10
CA GLU A 3 3.66 9.15 8.91
C GLU A 3 3.56 7.66 8.55
N THR A 4 2.65 6.91 9.18
CA THR A 4 2.41 5.50 8.87
C THR A 4 1.78 5.29 7.49
N GLU A 5 0.88 6.17 7.04
CA GLU A 5 0.30 6.09 5.69
C GLU A 5 1.38 6.27 4.62
N THR A 6 2.26 7.27 4.81
CA THR A 6 3.39 7.54 3.92
C THR A 6 4.37 6.37 3.91
N LEU A 7 4.67 5.80 5.09
CA LEU A 7 5.54 4.62 5.19
C LEU A 7 4.94 3.41 4.46
N ILE A 8 3.64 3.13 4.65
CA ILE A 8 2.95 2.02 3.97
C ILE A 8 2.97 2.23 2.46
N LEU A 9 2.67 3.43 1.97
CA LEU A 9 2.74 3.73 0.53
C LEU A 9 4.14 3.54 -0.03
N LYS A 10 5.16 4.05 0.67
CA LYS A 10 6.57 3.87 0.28
C LYS A 10 6.93 2.39 0.22
N VAL A 11 6.56 1.61 1.24
CA VAL A 11 6.77 0.16 1.25
C VAL A 11 6.11 -0.52 0.06
N ILE A 12 4.87 -0.15 -0.28
CA ILE A 12 4.15 -0.72 -1.43
C ILE A 12 4.87 -0.36 -2.73
N ARG A 13 5.27 0.90 -2.90
CA ARG A 13 6.00 1.39 -4.07
C ARG A 13 7.33 0.68 -4.26
N ASP A 14 8.15 0.66 -3.21
CA ASP A 14 9.47 0.02 -3.23
C ASP A 14 9.33 -1.48 -3.47
N PHE A 15 8.30 -2.12 -2.90
CA PHE A 15 8.02 -3.54 -3.12
C PHE A 15 7.66 -3.81 -4.59
N VAL A 16 6.72 -3.04 -5.16
CA VAL A 16 6.31 -3.21 -6.56
C VAL A 16 7.47 -2.95 -7.51
N ALA A 17 8.30 -1.93 -7.24
CA ALA A 17 9.48 -1.62 -8.04
C ALA A 17 10.53 -2.75 -8.00
N GLN A 18 10.72 -3.39 -6.85
CA GLN A 18 11.71 -4.48 -6.68
C GLN A 18 11.22 -5.83 -7.21
N HIS A 19 9.94 -6.16 -7.00
CA HIS A 19 9.42 -7.51 -7.24
C HIS A 19 8.52 -7.61 -8.47
N GLY A 20 8.01 -6.48 -9.00
CA GLY A 20 7.09 -6.45 -10.14
C GLY A 20 5.65 -6.86 -9.81
N TYR A 21 5.33 -7.12 -8.54
CA TYR A 21 3.97 -7.45 -8.07
C TYR A 21 3.65 -6.75 -6.75
N ALA A 22 2.35 -6.66 -6.43
CA ALA A 22 1.88 -5.99 -5.23
C ALA A 22 2.14 -6.81 -3.96
N PRO A 23 2.55 -6.19 -2.84
CA PRO A 23 2.70 -6.89 -1.57
C PRO A 23 1.35 -7.28 -0.96
N THR A 24 1.40 -8.22 -0.01
CA THR A 24 0.29 -8.57 0.88
C THR A 24 0.27 -7.71 2.14
N HIS A 25 -0.85 -7.69 2.88
CA HIS A 25 -0.92 -6.96 4.15
C HIS A 25 0.12 -7.44 5.18
N ALA A 26 0.48 -8.73 5.14
CA ALA A 26 1.51 -9.31 6.00
C ALA A 26 2.91 -8.79 5.66
N GLU A 27 3.27 -8.74 4.37
CA GLU A 27 4.55 -8.20 3.92
C GLU A 27 4.69 -6.71 4.22
N ILE A 28 3.61 -5.95 4.03
CA ILE A 28 3.57 -4.53 4.38
C ILE A 28 3.76 -4.36 5.89
N GLY A 29 3.04 -5.13 6.70
CA GLY A 29 3.13 -5.05 8.16
C GLY A 29 4.51 -5.39 8.68
N ALA A 30 5.16 -6.41 8.11
CA ALA A 30 6.52 -6.79 8.44
C ALA A 30 7.53 -5.68 8.11
N ARG A 31 7.37 -4.98 6.97
CA ARG A 31 8.29 -3.90 6.56
C ARG A 31 8.01 -2.56 7.25
N ALA A 32 6.75 -2.26 7.54
CA ALA A 32 6.34 -1.03 8.21
C ALA A 32 6.29 -1.17 9.76
N ASN A 33 6.66 -2.34 10.30
CA ASN A 33 6.62 -2.66 11.72
C ASN A 33 5.25 -2.39 12.38
N VAL A 34 4.17 -2.81 11.70
CA VAL A 34 2.79 -2.64 12.16
C VAL A 34 1.98 -3.91 11.96
N SER A 35 0.95 -4.10 12.78
CA SER A 35 0.06 -5.25 12.68
C SER A 35 -0.71 -5.28 11.36
N VAL A 36 -1.03 -6.48 10.87
CA VAL A 36 -1.84 -6.69 9.65
C VAL A 36 -3.18 -5.95 9.72
N HIS A 37 -3.81 -5.89 10.90
CA HIS A 37 -5.04 -5.14 11.10
C HIS A 37 -4.85 -3.64 10.86
N THR A 38 -3.77 -3.06 11.41
CA THR A 38 -3.40 -1.66 11.22
C THR A 38 -3.13 -1.36 9.74
N VAL A 39 -2.43 -2.26 9.04
CA VAL A 39 -2.24 -2.14 7.59
C VAL A 39 -3.56 -2.11 6.85
N ALA A 40 -4.49 -3.02 7.16
CA ALA A 40 -5.79 -3.07 6.49
C ALA A 40 -6.59 -1.76 6.67
N GLN A 41 -6.53 -1.15 7.86
CA GLN A 41 -7.14 0.16 8.14
C GLN A 41 -6.52 1.26 7.26
N TYR A 42 -5.19 1.31 7.16
CA TYR A 42 -4.51 2.32 6.34
C TYR A 42 -4.71 2.08 4.84
N ILE A 43 -4.68 0.84 4.38
CA ILE A 43 -5.00 0.47 2.99
C ILE A 43 -6.40 0.98 2.62
N ALA A 44 -7.41 0.75 3.46
CA ALA A 44 -8.75 1.26 3.20
C ALA A 44 -8.79 2.80 3.11
N ARG A 45 -8.05 3.50 3.97
CA ARG A 45 -7.93 4.97 3.90
C ARG A 45 -7.25 5.44 2.62
N LEU A 46 -6.18 4.77 2.21
CA LEU A 46 -5.44 5.07 0.98
C LEU A 46 -6.28 4.81 -0.28
N GLU A 47 -7.15 3.79 -0.23
CA GLU A 47 -8.11 3.50 -1.29
C GLU A 47 -9.18 4.59 -1.41
N ILE A 48 -9.80 4.97 -0.29
CA ILE A 48 -10.77 6.08 -0.23
C ILE A 48 -10.17 7.39 -0.74
N ARG A 49 -8.87 7.63 -0.43
CA ARG A 49 -8.15 8.84 -0.87
C ARG A 49 -7.69 8.77 -2.33
N GLY A 50 -7.85 7.63 -3.00
CA GLY A 50 -7.51 7.46 -4.42
C GLY A 50 -6.02 7.30 -4.70
N PHE A 51 -5.24 6.82 -3.72
CA PHE A 51 -3.82 6.51 -3.90
C PHE A 51 -3.58 5.06 -4.33
N ILE A 52 -4.45 4.15 -3.91
CA ILE A 52 -4.39 2.75 -4.26
C ILE A 52 -5.78 2.24 -4.65
N GLU A 53 -5.83 1.12 -5.34
CA GLU A 53 -7.05 0.38 -5.61
C GLU A 53 -6.85 -1.08 -5.21
N LYS A 54 -7.73 -1.62 -4.36
CA LYS A 54 -7.75 -3.05 -4.04
C LYS A 54 -8.79 -3.75 -4.89
N GLY A 55 -8.35 -4.67 -5.75
CA GLY A 55 -9.30 -5.48 -6.51
C GLY A 55 -10.06 -6.50 -5.64
N PRO A 56 -11.17 -7.05 -6.16
CA PRO A 56 -12.17 -7.77 -5.36
C PRO A 56 -11.75 -9.16 -4.86
N ARG A 57 -10.71 -9.79 -5.43
CA ARG A 57 -10.30 -11.17 -5.06
C ARG A 57 -8.79 -11.35 -5.13
N GLY A 58 -8.24 -12.07 -4.14
CA GLY A 58 -6.86 -12.57 -4.13
C GLY A 58 -5.88 -11.80 -3.25
N HIS A 59 -4.85 -12.50 -2.80
CA HIS A 59 -3.63 -11.90 -2.26
C HIS A 59 -2.91 -11.15 -3.39
N ARG A 60 -2.29 -9.99 -3.10
CA ARG A 60 -1.55 -9.15 -4.08
C ARG A 60 -2.41 -8.40 -5.10
N ASN A 61 -3.62 -7.98 -4.71
CA ASN A 61 -4.50 -7.22 -5.61
C ASN A 61 -4.48 -5.70 -5.36
N ILE A 62 -3.39 -5.17 -4.82
CA ILE A 62 -3.22 -3.74 -4.56
C ILE A 62 -2.56 -3.11 -5.79
N LYS A 63 -3.23 -2.15 -6.43
CA LYS A 63 -2.66 -1.33 -7.51
C LYS A 63 -2.37 0.07 -7.00
N LEU A 64 -1.17 0.57 -7.30
CA LEU A 64 -0.84 1.98 -7.08
C LEU A 64 -1.50 2.82 -8.18
N LEU A 65 -2.25 3.85 -7.79
CA LEU A 65 -2.84 4.79 -8.74
C LEU A 65 -1.85 5.91 -9.03
N LYS A 66 -1.80 6.35 -10.30
CA LYS A 66 -0.85 7.35 -10.82
C LYS A 66 -0.87 8.71 -10.12
N ARG A 67 -1.86 8.97 -9.27
CA ARG A 67 -2.05 10.23 -8.55
C ARG A 67 -0.88 10.61 -7.62
N GLU A 68 0.03 9.66 -7.32
CA GLU A 68 1.32 9.93 -6.64
C GLU A 68 2.52 10.16 -7.57
N GLN A 69 2.43 9.86 -8.87
CA GLN A 69 3.55 10.01 -9.81
C GLN A 69 3.79 11.48 -10.22
N GLU A 70 2.90 12.39 -9.83
CA GLU A 70 2.92 13.81 -10.21
C GLU A 70 3.24 14.76 -9.05
N ALA A 71 3.54 14.25 -7.86
CA ALA A 71 4.10 15.04 -6.76
C ALA A 71 5.62 14.87 -6.71
N ALA A 72 6.30 15.32 -7.77
CA ALA A 72 7.75 15.44 -7.85
C ALA A 72 8.15 16.92 -7.87
#